data_AF-A0A4P1RIM7-F1
#
_entry.id   AF-A0A4P1RIM7-F1
#
_cell.length_a   1.000
_cell.length_b   1.000
_cell.length_c   1.000
_cell.angle_alpha   90.00
_cell.angle_beta   90.00
_cell.angle_gamma   90.00
#
_symmetry.space_group_name_H-M   'P 1'
#
loop_
_entity.id
_entity.type
_entity.pdbx_description
1 polymer ?
#
loop_
_entity_poly.entity_id
_entity_poly.type
_entity_poly.pdbx_seq_one_letter_code
_entity_poly.pdbx_strand_id
1 'polypeptide(L)'
;MSSILWCTLFCLLLSSVVAAAHRPGFLYTRSTGRCTPQFWSGRREAWPRMVPETSTVSNVFGSRVYERYRVDLTLVEATGRNDEEENPFGGLVKEGSAALLNSYAREGFPYKPWQIKTLIIQALVSEVAAASQAKQFSLANQACF
;
A
#
# COMPACT_ATOMS: atom_id res chain seq x y z
N MET A 1 -70.92 -32.48 -20.55
CA MET A 1 -69.72 -33.27 -20.18
C MET A 1 -68.59 -32.81 -21.11
N SER A 2 -68.22 -31.53 -21.19
CA SER A 2 -67.71 -30.62 -20.15
C SER A 2 -66.38 -31.04 -19.53
N SER A 3 -65.43 -31.56 -20.31
CA SER A 3 -64.04 -31.80 -19.84
C SER A 3 -62.96 -31.70 -20.94
N ILE A 4 -63.25 -31.11 -22.10
CA ILE A 4 -62.25 -30.96 -23.20
C ILE A 4 -61.97 -29.48 -23.52
N LEU A 5 -62.74 -28.55 -22.94
CA LEU A 5 -62.61 -27.10 -23.18
C LEU A 5 -61.64 -26.39 -22.20
N TRP A 6 -60.78 -27.15 -21.50
CA TRP A 6 -59.94 -26.62 -20.41
C TRP A 6 -58.48 -27.09 -20.48
N CYS A 7 -57.99 -27.50 -21.65
CA CYS A 7 -56.56 -27.81 -21.84
C CYS A 7 -55.88 -27.04 -22.98
N THR A 8 -56.61 -26.23 -23.75
CA THR A 8 -56.07 -25.51 -24.93
C THR A 8 -56.03 -23.99 -24.78
N LEU A 9 -56.25 -23.47 -23.57
CA LEU A 9 -56.22 -22.03 -23.28
C LEU A 9 -55.28 -21.65 -22.12
N PHE A 10 -54.19 -22.40 -21.94
CA PHE A 10 -53.05 -22.00 -21.11
C PHE A 10 -51.74 -22.07 -21.92
N CYS A 11 -51.81 -21.77 -23.21
CA CYS A 11 -50.65 -21.72 -24.12
C CYS A 11 -50.12 -20.30 -24.37
N LEU A 12 -50.58 -19.28 -23.64
CA LEU A 12 -50.21 -17.88 -23.91
C LEU A 12 -50.01 -17.08 -22.63
N LEU A 13 -49.01 -17.44 -21.84
CA LEU A 13 -48.35 -16.47 -20.95
C LEU A 13 -46.83 -16.64 -21.09
N LEU A 14 -46.29 -15.76 -21.94
CA LEU A 14 -44.88 -15.48 -22.06
C LEU A 14 -44.30 -15.17 -20.68
N SER A 15 -43.22 -15.86 -20.32
CA SER A 15 -42.23 -15.31 -19.40
C SER A 15 -40.88 -15.81 -19.88
N SER A 16 -40.26 -14.96 -20.68
CA SER A 16 -38.86 -15.05 -21.08
C SER A 16 -38.00 -15.20 -19.83
N VAL A 17 -37.37 -16.37 -19.68
CA VAL A 17 -36.31 -16.54 -18.69
C VAL A 17 -35.12 -15.73 -19.18
N VAL A 18 -35.00 -14.49 -18.69
CA VAL A 18 -33.76 -13.73 -18.85
C VAL A 18 -32.72 -14.45 -18.02
N ALA A 19 -31.91 -15.27 -18.68
CA ALA A 19 -30.68 -15.79 -18.10
C ALA A 19 -29.76 -14.59 -17.85
N ALA A 20 -29.90 -13.96 -16.69
CA ALA A 20 -28.92 -13.02 -16.18
C ALA A 20 -27.63 -13.80 -15.99
N ALA A 21 -26.72 -13.69 -16.97
CA ALA A 21 -25.35 -14.16 -16.84
C ALA A 21 -24.74 -13.42 -15.65
N HIS A 22 -24.83 -14.02 -14.47
CA HIS A 22 -24.08 -13.63 -13.29
C HIS A 22 -22.62 -13.95 -13.62
N ARG A 23 -21.96 -13.03 -14.30
CA ARG A 23 -20.50 -13.01 -14.34
C ARG A 23 -20.09 -12.79 -12.89
N PRO A 24 -19.38 -13.73 -12.24
CA PRO A 24 -18.78 -13.44 -10.95
C PRO A 24 -17.71 -12.39 -11.22
N GLY A 25 -18.09 -11.12 -11.13
CA GLY A 25 -17.14 -10.04 -11.00
C GLY A 25 -16.42 -10.28 -9.70
N PHE A 26 -15.19 -10.80 -9.77
CA PHE A 26 -14.30 -10.80 -8.63
C PHE A 26 -14.12 -9.33 -8.24
N LEU A 27 -14.86 -8.88 -7.23
CA LEU A 27 -14.58 -7.64 -6.53
C LEU A 27 -13.25 -7.87 -5.82
N TYR A 28 -12.15 -7.59 -6.52
CA TYR A 28 -10.83 -7.54 -5.92
C TYR A 28 -10.78 -6.27 -5.05
N THR A 29 -11.45 -6.31 -3.90
CA THR A 29 -11.26 -5.34 -2.84
C THR A 29 -9.91 -5.67 -2.20
N ARG A 30 -8.81 -5.33 -2.89
CA ARG A 30 -7.51 -5.28 -2.23
C ARG A 30 -7.61 -4.12 -1.25
N SER A 31 -8.00 -4.40 0.00
CA SER A 31 -7.82 -3.46 1.08
C SER A 31 -6.33 -3.12 1.07
N THR A 32 -5.99 -1.94 0.57
CA THR A 32 -4.63 -1.43 0.72
C THR A 32 -4.44 -1.29 2.22
N GLY A 33 -3.52 -2.06 2.82
CA GLY A 33 -3.26 -1.98 4.25
C GLY A 33 -2.97 -0.53 4.62
N ARG A 34 -3.53 -0.05 5.74
CA ARG A 34 -3.44 1.37 6.18
C ARG A 34 -2.02 1.82 6.53
N CYS A 35 -1.04 0.92 6.43
CA CYS A 35 0.33 1.16 6.81
C CYS A 35 1.30 0.90 5.65
N THR A 36 0.81 0.62 4.44
CA THR A 36 1.69 0.35 3.30
C THR A 36 2.21 1.64 2.66
N PRO A 37 3.31 1.60 1.89
CA PRO A 37 3.75 2.77 1.11
C PRO A 37 2.65 3.36 0.21
N GLN A 38 1.84 2.50 -0.42
CA GLN A 38 0.72 2.93 -1.28
C GLN A 38 -0.40 3.65 -0.52
N PHE A 39 -0.54 3.39 0.79
CA PHE A 39 -1.50 4.13 1.60
C PHE A 39 -1.02 5.57 1.82
N TRP A 40 0.24 5.73 2.21
CA TRP A 40 0.86 7.03 2.47
C TRP A 40 1.02 7.88 1.21
N SER A 41 1.34 7.26 0.07
CA SER A 41 1.44 7.98 -1.21
C SER A 41 0.09 8.56 -1.66
N GLY A 42 -1.03 7.94 -1.25
CA GLY A 42 -2.39 8.37 -1.58
C GLY A 42 -2.98 9.44 -0.65
N ARG A 43 -2.24 9.86 0.40
CA ARG A 43 -2.65 10.92 1.36
C ARG A 43 -4.06 10.75 1.92
N ARG A 44 -4.40 9.52 2.33
CA ARG A 44 -5.77 9.16 2.74
C ARG A 44 -6.13 9.53 4.18
N GLU A 45 -5.21 10.11 4.95
CA GLU A 45 -5.43 10.50 6.35
C GLU A 45 -4.58 11.69 6.79
N ALA A 46 -4.82 12.13 8.04
CA ALA A 46 -4.03 13.19 8.66
C ALA A 46 -2.56 12.78 8.80
N TRP A 47 -1.69 13.65 8.29
CA TRP A 47 -0.25 13.43 8.30
C TRP A 47 0.36 13.56 9.71
N PRO A 48 1.38 12.76 10.09
CA PRO A 48 2.01 12.87 11.41
C PRO A 48 2.62 14.25 11.66
N ARG A 49 2.29 14.88 12.80
CA ARG A 49 2.82 16.22 13.15
C ARG A 49 4.34 16.28 13.30
N MET A 50 4.97 15.17 13.69
CA MET A 50 6.41 15.09 13.93
C MET A 50 7.25 15.24 12.67
N VAL A 51 6.68 14.95 11.50
CA VAL A 51 7.38 15.05 10.21
C VAL A 51 6.41 15.67 9.22
N PRO A 52 6.51 16.98 8.92
CA PRO A 52 5.67 17.62 7.92
C PRO A 52 5.71 16.90 6.58
N GLU A 53 4.61 16.97 5.83
CA GLU A 53 4.49 16.28 4.55
C GLU A 53 5.52 16.74 3.50
N THR A 54 5.93 18.01 3.58
CA THR A 54 6.98 18.60 2.74
C THR A 54 8.39 18.22 3.16
N SER A 55 8.55 17.38 4.20
CA SER A 55 9.87 16.98 4.68
C SER A 55 10.57 16.10 3.65
N THR A 56 11.80 16.49 3.32
CA THR A 56 12.68 15.71 2.47
C THR A 56 13.26 14.52 3.23
N VAL A 57 13.58 13.46 2.50
CA VAL A 57 14.32 12.28 2.98
C VAL A 57 15.62 12.72 3.67
N SER A 58 16.31 13.71 3.08
CA SER A 58 17.55 14.25 3.64
C SER A 58 17.37 15.01 4.96
N ASN A 59 16.30 15.81 5.10
CA ASN A 59 15.99 16.49 6.36
C ASN A 59 15.65 15.49 7.48
N VAL A 60 15.03 14.36 7.12
CA VAL A 60 14.54 13.38 8.08
C VAL A 60 15.62 12.39 8.52
N PHE A 61 16.40 11.89 7.56
CA PHE A 61 17.40 10.83 7.77
C PHE A 61 18.84 11.36 7.83
N GLY A 62 19.05 12.64 7.54
CA GLY A 62 20.35 13.30 7.60
C GLY A 62 21.17 13.20 6.31
N SER A 63 22.33 13.84 6.31
CA SER A 63 23.11 14.08 5.08
C SER A 63 23.67 12.84 4.41
N ARG A 64 23.87 11.74 5.14
CA ARG A 64 24.42 10.49 4.57
C ARG A 64 23.56 9.91 3.45
N VAL A 65 22.28 10.27 3.40
CA VAL A 65 21.36 9.78 2.37
C VAL A 65 21.51 10.52 1.03
N TYR A 66 22.23 11.67 1.00
CA TYR A 66 22.49 12.43 -0.23
C TYR A 66 23.32 11.67 -1.25
N GLU A 67 24.14 10.71 -0.82
CA GLU A 67 24.91 9.87 -1.72
C GLU A 67 24.03 9.01 -2.63
N ARG A 68 22.77 8.77 -2.24
CA ARG A 68 21.87 7.82 -2.91
C ARG A 68 20.56 8.42 -3.38
N TYR A 69 20.11 9.52 -2.78
CA TYR A 69 18.82 10.12 -3.09
C TYR A 69 18.96 11.59 -3.45
N ARG A 70 18.03 12.08 -4.29
CA ARG A 70 17.97 13.51 -4.59
C ARG A 70 17.67 14.30 -3.32
N VAL A 71 18.24 15.50 -3.25
CA VAL A 71 18.11 16.43 -2.10
C VAL A 71 16.64 16.76 -1.80
N ASP A 72 15.85 16.94 -2.84
CA ASP A 72 14.46 17.38 -2.83
C ASP A 72 13.44 16.23 -2.74
N LEU A 73 13.90 14.97 -2.70
CA LEU A 73 13.00 13.82 -2.57
C LEU A 73 12.25 13.89 -1.23
N THR A 74 10.93 14.01 -1.29
CA THR A 74 10.06 14.02 -0.10
C THR A 74 9.73 12.61 0.38
N LEU A 75 9.30 12.47 1.65
CA LEU A 75 8.83 11.16 2.14
C LEU A 75 7.60 10.65 1.38
N VAL A 76 6.69 11.56 0.98
CA VAL A 76 5.50 11.19 0.19
C VAL A 76 5.93 10.59 -1.15
N GLU A 77 6.81 11.28 -1.88
CA GLU A 77 7.33 10.78 -3.16
C GLU A 77 8.09 9.47 -2.97
N ALA A 78 8.88 9.34 -1.90
CA ALA A 78 9.58 8.11 -1.57
C ALA A 78 8.62 6.92 -1.41
N THR A 79 7.47 7.11 -0.73
CA THR A 79 6.45 6.05 -0.59
C THR A 79 5.76 5.66 -1.90
N GLY A 80 5.74 6.57 -2.87
CA GLY A 80 5.16 6.35 -4.21
C GLY A 80 6.11 5.73 -5.23
N ARG A 81 7.38 5.49 -4.88
CA ARG A 81 8.36 4.86 -5.79
C ARG A 81 7.93 3.46 -6.22
N ASN A 82 8.39 3.04 -7.39
CA ASN A 82 8.06 1.76 -8.01
C ASN A 82 9.27 1.13 -8.72
N ASP A 83 10.49 1.58 -8.41
CA ASP A 83 11.73 1.13 -9.03
C ASP A 83 12.50 0.12 -8.15
N GLU A 84 11.88 -0.46 -7.12
CA GLU A 84 12.53 -1.33 -6.15
C GLU A 84 13.19 -2.60 -6.72
N GLU A 85 12.75 -3.09 -7.88
CA GLU A 85 13.32 -4.28 -8.53
C GLU A 85 14.72 -4.02 -9.11
N GLU A 86 14.93 -2.82 -9.63
CA GLU A 86 16.21 -2.39 -10.25
C GLU A 86 17.05 -1.54 -9.29
N ASN A 87 16.42 -0.98 -8.24
CA ASN A 87 17.04 -0.07 -7.28
C ASN A 87 16.75 -0.48 -5.82
N PRO A 88 17.61 -1.32 -5.22
CA PRO A 88 17.50 -1.73 -3.82
C PRO A 88 17.44 -0.56 -2.82
N PHE A 89 18.16 0.53 -3.09
CA PHE A 89 18.11 1.73 -2.26
C PHE A 89 16.78 2.48 -2.40
N GLY A 90 16.16 2.42 -3.58
CA GLY A 90 14.79 2.88 -3.84
C GLY A 90 13.78 2.12 -2.99
N GLY A 91 13.90 0.79 -2.94
CA GLY A 91 13.10 -0.06 -2.06
C GLY A 91 13.29 0.27 -0.57
N LEU A 92 14.53 0.49 -0.14
CA LEU A 92 14.86 0.87 1.24
C LEU A 92 14.18 2.16 1.66
N VAL A 93 14.30 3.24 0.85
CA VAL A 93 13.70 4.53 1.21
C VAL A 93 12.19 4.51 1.12
N LYS A 94 11.61 3.75 0.19
CA LYS A 94 10.17 3.55 0.05
C LYS A 94 9.57 2.92 1.30
N GLU A 95 10.05 1.74 1.67
CA GLU A 95 9.52 0.98 2.80
C GLU A 95 9.91 1.62 4.14
N GLY A 96 11.11 2.19 4.23
CA GLY A 96 11.59 2.92 5.41
C GLY A 96 10.82 4.21 5.67
N SER A 97 10.42 4.96 4.62
CA SER A 97 9.57 6.14 4.77
C SER A 97 8.19 5.77 5.29
N ALA A 98 7.58 4.71 4.73
CA ALA A 98 6.30 4.20 5.23
C ALA A 98 6.41 3.73 6.69
N ALA A 99 7.46 2.98 7.03
CA ALA A 99 7.70 2.54 8.40
C ALA A 99 7.85 3.72 9.37
N LEU A 100 8.55 4.79 8.94
CA LEU A 100 8.72 5.98 9.77
C LEU A 100 7.38 6.65 10.04
N LEU A 101 6.54 6.83 9.02
CA LEU A 101 5.22 7.42 9.17
C LEU A 101 4.34 6.56 10.09
N ASN A 102 4.36 5.24 9.91
CA ASN A 102 3.66 4.30 10.78
C ASN A 102 4.12 4.42 12.23
N SER A 103 5.43 4.53 12.48
CA SER A 103 5.97 4.67 13.84
C SER A 103 5.50 5.92 14.59
N TYR A 104 4.99 6.93 13.87
CA TYR A 104 4.36 8.11 14.46
C TYR A 104 2.83 8.03 14.50
N ALA A 105 2.21 7.38 13.51
CA ALA A 105 0.76 7.38 13.33
C ALA A 105 0.04 6.16 13.92
N ARG A 106 0.77 5.09 14.23
CA ARG A 106 0.21 3.78 14.58
C ARG A 106 0.72 3.35 15.94
N GLU A 107 -0.21 3.13 16.86
CA GLU A 107 0.12 2.54 18.15
C GLU A 107 0.58 1.08 17.96
N GLY A 108 1.57 0.65 18.74
CA GLY A 108 2.07 -0.73 18.66
C GLY A 108 2.93 -1.06 17.44
N PHE A 109 3.24 -0.10 16.56
CA PHE A 109 4.17 -0.34 15.45
C PHE A 109 5.53 -0.83 15.99
N PRO A 110 6.13 -1.89 15.40
CA PRO A 110 7.26 -2.62 16.02
C PRO A 110 8.58 -1.84 16.03
N TYR A 111 8.66 -0.73 15.30
CA TYR A 111 9.83 0.14 15.30
C TYR A 111 9.52 1.51 15.88
N LYS A 112 10.46 2.04 16.65
CA LYS A 112 10.49 3.45 17.04
C LYS A 112 11.11 4.30 15.93
N PRO A 113 10.77 5.59 15.82
CA PRO A 113 11.29 6.46 14.76
C PRO A 113 12.82 6.49 14.69
N TRP A 114 13.51 6.54 15.83
CA TRP A 114 14.97 6.55 15.87
C TRP A 114 15.58 5.25 15.35
N GLN A 115 14.96 4.09 15.61
CA GLN A 115 15.44 2.79 15.12
C GLN A 115 15.40 2.78 13.59
N ILE A 116 14.32 3.28 13.00
CA ILE A 116 14.15 3.34 11.54
C ILE A 116 15.23 4.20 10.91
N LYS A 117 15.48 5.38 11.48
CA LYS A 117 16.56 6.27 11.01
C LYS A 117 17.92 5.57 11.05
N THR A 118 18.25 4.90 12.16
CA THR A 118 19.51 4.16 12.30
C THR A 118 19.62 3.01 11.29
N LEU A 119 18.57 2.20 11.15
CA LEU A 119 18.54 1.04 10.26
C LEU A 119 18.68 1.45 8.79
N ILE A 120 18.05 2.55 8.36
CA ILE A 120 18.24 3.08 7.00
C ILE A 120 19.71 3.43 6.79
N ILE A 121 20.32 4.21 7.69
CA ILE A 121 21.73 4.62 7.55
C ILE A 121 22.67 3.41 7.53
N GLN A 122 22.42 2.40 8.35
CA GLN A 122 23.18 1.15 8.34
C GLN A 122 23.02 0.37 7.04
N ALA A 123 21.82 0.34 6.47
CA ALA A 123 21.53 -0.39 5.24
C ALA A 123 22.08 0.28 3.96
N LEU A 124 22.54 1.53 4.02
CA LEU A 124 23.16 2.23 2.87
C LEU A 124 24.51 1.65 2.46
N VAL A 125 25.12 0.78 3.26
CA VAL A 125 26.46 0.23 3.01
C VAL A 125 26.54 -0.69 1.79
N SER A 126 25.45 -1.32 1.39
CA SER A 126 25.40 -2.18 0.19
C SER A 126 23.97 -2.38 -0.32
N GLU A 127 23.84 -2.75 -1.59
CA GLU A 127 22.54 -3.08 -2.20
C GLU A 127 21.86 -4.26 -1.49
N VAL A 128 22.64 -5.27 -1.09
CA VAL A 128 22.14 -6.44 -0.36
C VAL A 128 21.58 -6.04 1.01
N ALA A 129 22.28 -5.17 1.74
CA ALA A 129 21.81 -4.66 3.03
C ALA A 129 20.54 -3.81 2.85
N ALA A 130 20.50 -2.95 1.82
CA ALA A 130 19.33 -2.15 1.48
C ALA A 130 18.11 -3.02 1.16
N ALA A 131 18.25 -4.02 0.28
CA ALA A 131 17.17 -4.94 -0.06
C ALA A 131 16.67 -5.74 1.15
N SER A 132 17.59 -6.25 1.98
CA SER A 132 17.26 -7.00 3.20
C SER A 132 16.47 -6.14 4.18
N GLN A 133 16.95 -4.92 4.45
CA GLN A 133 16.29 -4.00 5.38
C GLN A 133 14.94 -3.50 4.82
N ALA A 134 14.84 -3.24 3.51
CA ALA A 134 13.59 -2.91 2.84
C ALA A 134 12.55 -4.02 3.04
N LYS A 135 12.97 -5.29 2.91
CA LYS A 135 12.08 -6.44 3.14
C LYS A 135 11.57 -6.50 4.58
N GLN A 136 12.44 -6.25 5.56
CA GLN A 136 12.04 -6.20 6.98
C GLN A 136 11.03 -5.09 7.26
N PHE A 137 11.24 -3.88 6.71
CA PHE A 137 10.26 -2.80 6.83
C PHE A 137 8.94 -3.13 6.14
N SER A 138 8.98 -3.74 4.95
CA SER A 138 7.78 -4.16 4.23
C SER A 138 6.94 -5.14 5.05
N LEU A 139 7.57 -6.12 5.72
CA LEU A 139 6.88 -7.06 6.60
C LEU A 139 6.21 -6.34 7.78
N ALA A 140 6.91 -5.41 8.43
CA ALA A 140 6.33 -4.63 9.52
C ALA A 140 5.17 -3.72 9.07
N ASN A 141 5.30 -3.11 7.89
CA ASN A 141 4.25 -2.28 7.28
C ASN A 141 3.01 -3.11 6.95
N GLN A 142 3.17 -4.36 6.53
CA GLN A 142 2.07 -5.27 6.23
C GLN A 142 1.40 -5.84 7.48
N ALA A 143 2.16 -6.05 8.55
CA ALA A 143 1.65 -6.59 9.82
C ALA A 143 0.99 -5.53 10.72
N CYS A 144 0.99 -4.26 10.30
CA CYS A 144 0.41 -3.15 11.03
C CYS A 144 -1.12 -3.15 10.95
N PHE A 145 -1.78 -3.08 12.10
CA PHE A 145 -3.23 -3.10 12.29
C PHE A 145 -3.76 -1.81 12.90
#